data_AF-A0A915PHH9-F1
#
_entry.id   AF-A0A915PHH9-F1
#
_cell.length_a   1.000
_cell.length_b   1.000
_cell.length_c   1.000
_cell.angle_alpha   90.00
_cell.angle_beta   90.00
_cell.angle_gamma   90.00
#
_symmetry.space_group_name_H-M   'P 1'
#
loop_
_entity.id
_entity.type
_entity.pdbx_description
1 polymer ?
#
loop_
_entity_poly.entity_id
_entity_poly.type
_entity_poly.pdbx_seq_one_letter_code
_entity_poly.pdbx_strand_id
1 'polypeptide(L)'
;MYTIRIHGTAQSAIHELRVALQPAAHVAYYSTCYHSRDADCTAGPALDGFIYWGLLLRFRLFHWFELKRSNLISIHFKGTSEDGIRVEIDPELLWKQLIALVSELLDKTQRDARAIAGMGISCQRNTFICWNKENGEPCHRLVTWKDCRAREECKKWNNSWSLKALNLVGYFLHLLTRSARCMAARIFSFVNAMVTHRFLITLAENEEMQRLLQQGKLAFGCLDTWLIYKLSGGIVYISEPSNASSTGLFDPYTMNWGYSLLQFFSFPTSVLPHLTFSAGVRLAVTEEKLFGAPIVIAATAGDQQSALFACGCWMENDIVVSLGTGSFVDINTGGSPHSSLKGTSLYIYI
;
A
#
# COMPACT_ATOMS: atom_id res chain seq x y z
N MET A 1 -6.06 7.72 15.78
CA MET A 1 -6.66 6.69 14.92
C MET A 1 -7.21 5.64 15.86
N TYR A 2 -8.50 5.29 15.73
CA TYR A 2 -9.08 4.21 16.50
C TYR A 2 -9.10 2.97 15.63
N THR A 3 -8.62 1.86 16.17
CA THR A 3 -8.64 0.57 15.49
C THR A 3 -9.42 -0.39 16.35
N ILE A 4 -10.55 -0.85 15.83
CA ILE A 4 -11.44 -1.78 16.53
C ILE A 4 -11.25 -3.15 15.88
N ARG A 5 -10.88 -4.14 16.69
CA ARG A 5 -10.90 -5.55 16.30
C ARG A 5 -12.26 -6.13 16.65
N ILE A 6 -12.85 -6.86 15.73
CA ILE A 6 -14.09 -7.60 15.97
C ILE A 6 -13.85 -9.05 15.63
N HIS A 7 -14.24 -9.93 16.56
CA HIS A 7 -14.22 -11.38 16.39
C HIS A 7 -15.62 -11.85 15.99
N GLY A 8 -15.73 -12.53 14.84
CA GLY A 8 -16.95 -13.23 14.41
C GLY A 8 -17.43 -12.89 13.00
N THR A 9 -18.59 -13.41 12.63
CA THR A 9 -19.17 -13.23 11.28
C THR A 9 -19.45 -11.75 10.94
N ALA A 10 -19.53 -11.41 9.65
CA ALA A 10 -19.88 -10.05 9.22
C ALA A 10 -21.18 -9.50 9.86
N GLN A 11 -22.12 -10.37 10.25
CA GLN A 11 -23.34 -9.98 10.99
C GLN A 11 -23.07 -9.62 12.46
N SER A 12 -22.17 -10.33 13.16
CA SER A 12 -21.80 -9.96 14.53
C SER A 12 -20.99 -8.67 14.56
N ALA A 13 -20.17 -8.42 13.52
CA ALA A 13 -19.44 -7.15 13.37
C ALA A 13 -20.34 -5.93 13.19
N ILE A 14 -21.47 -6.05 12.46
CA ILE A 14 -22.46 -4.95 12.35
C ILE A 14 -23.10 -4.65 13.71
N HIS A 15 -23.33 -5.69 14.53
CA HIS A 15 -23.88 -5.51 15.87
C HIS A 15 -22.87 -4.85 16.82
N GLU A 16 -21.62 -5.32 16.85
CA GLU A 16 -20.56 -4.73 17.67
C GLU A 16 -20.19 -3.31 17.22
N LEU A 17 -20.20 -3.01 15.92
CA LEU A 17 -19.98 -1.64 15.42
C LEU A 17 -21.08 -0.68 15.88
N ARG A 18 -22.34 -1.12 15.94
CA ARG A 18 -23.43 -0.31 16.52
C ARG A 18 -23.23 -0.03 18.01
N VAL A 19 -22.61 -0.95 18.74
CA VAL A 19 -22.32 -0.81 20.18
C VAL A 19 -21.08 0.07 20.41
N ALA A 20 -20.00 -0.15 19.65
CA ALA A 20 -18.75 0.60 19.77
C ALA A 20 -18.85 2.06 19.29
N LEU A 21 -19.83 2.38 18.43
CA LEU A 21 -20.12 3.75 17.98
C LEU A 21 -21.05 4.53 18.95
N GLN A 22 -21.42 3.97 20.10
CA GLN A 22 -22.07 4.75 21.17
C GLN A 22 -21.05 5.67 21.88
N PRO A 23 -21.45 6.85 22.39
CA PRO A 23 -20.53 7.94 22.74
C PRO A 23 -19.58 7.73 23.94
N ALA A 24 -19.36 6.51 24.44
CA ALA A 24 -18.74 6.28 25.75
C ALA A 24 -17.61 5.23 25.84
N ALA A 25 -17.19 4.56 24.75
CA ALA A 25 -16.15 3.54 24.84
C ALA A 25 -14.75 4.07 24.44
N HIS A 26 -14.05 4.68 25.39
CA HIS A 26 -12.64 5.06 25.24
C HIS A 26 -11.74 3.84 25.49
N VAL A 27 -11.17 3.26 24.43
CA VAL A 27 -10.02 2.35 24.54
C VAL A 27 -8.95 2.78 23.52
N ALA A 28 -7.85 3.33 24.03
CA ALA A 28 -6.70 3.73 23.25
C ALA A 28 -5.61 2.64 23.35
N TYR A 29 -5.31 1.97 22.24
CA TYR A 29 -4.09 1.17 22.13
C TYR A 29 -3.01 2.01 21.43
N TYR A 30 -2.00 2.42 22.20
CA TYR A 30 -0.76 3.00 21.68
C TYR A 30 0.10 1.89 21.09
N SER A 31 0.47 1.97 19.81
CA SER A 31 1.59 1.17 19.29
C SER A 31 2.89 1.94 19.51
N THR A 32 3.45 1.80 20.70
CA THR A 32 4.83 2.18 21.03
C THR A 32 5.73 0.94 20.96
N CYS A 33 7.02 1.17 20.70
CA CYS A 33 8.12 0.20 20.68
C CYS A 33 7.88 -1.03 21.57
N TYR A 34 8.18 -2.22 21.06
CA TYR A 34 8.25 -3.44 21.87
C TYR A 34 9.31 -3.28 22.96
N HIS A 35 8.86 -2.89 24.14
CA HIS A 35 9.57 -3.03 25.40
C HIS A 35 8.72 -3.95 26.27
N SER A 36 9.02 -5.25 26.28
CA SER A 36 8.46 -6.17 27.27
C SER A 36 9.24 -6.04 28.56
N ARG A 37 8.68 -5.35 29.55
CA ARG A 37 8.86 -5.69 30.96
C ARG A 37 7.49 -5.65 31.63
N ASP A 38 7.04 -6.85 31.98
CA ASP A 38 6.03 -7.20 32.97
C ASP A 38 4.58 -6.77 32.72
N ALA A 39 3.76 -7.73 32.25
CA ALA A 39 2.47 -8.08 32.84
C ALA A 39 1.92 -9.37 32.19
N ASP A 40 1.42 -10.27 33.04
CA ASP A 40 0.94 -11.63 32.75
C ASP A 40 0.04 -11.78 31.52
N CYS A 41 0.55 -12.49 30.51
CA CYS A 41 -0.26 -13.23 29.54
C CYS A 41 0.40 -14.60 29.37
N THR A 42 -0.28 -15.63 29.86
CA THR A 42 0.14 -17.03 29.85
C THR A 42 0.61 -17.50 28.47
N ALA A 43 1.82 -18.04 28.47
CA ALA A 43 2.59 -18.51 27.33
C ALA A 43 1.97 -19.74 26.61
N GLY A 44 2.01 -19.70 25.28
CA GLY A 44 2.23 -20.87 24.40
C GLY A 44 3.70 -20.88 23.96
N PRO A 45 4.26 -22.03 23.51
CA PRO A 45 5.64 -22.41 23.80
C PRO A 45 6.70 -21.48 23.22
N ALA A 46 7.68 -21.22 24.09
CA ALA A 46 8.81 -20.34 23.93
C ALA A 46 9.59 -20.56 22.62
N LEU A 47 9.75 -19.47 21.87
CA LEU A 47 10.94 -19.25 21.05
C LEU A 47 11.96 -18.56 21.95
N ASP A 48 13.10 -19.22 22.14
CA ASP A 48 14.18 -18.82 23.03
C ASP A 48 14.59 -17.33 22.88
N GLY A 49 14.49 -16.59 23.99
CA GLY A 49 15.62 -15.82 24.53
C GLY A 49 16.24 -14.66 23.75
N PHE A 50 15.70 -14.20 22.61
CA PHE A 50 16.22 -13.02 21.90
C PHE A 50 15.19 -11.89 21.82
N ILE A 51 15.45 -10.79 22.54
CA ILE A 51 14.69 -9.53 22.37
C ILE A 51 15.12 -8.91 21.03
N TYR A 52 14.44 -9.28 19.94
CA TYR A 52 14.67 -8.69 18.62
C TYR A 52 14.09 -7.27 18.56
N TRP A 53 14.93 -6.29 18.22
CA TRP A 53 14.48 -4.93 17.92
C TRP A 53 14.17 -4.81 16.43
N GLY A 54 12.89 -4.64 16.10
CA GLY A 54 12.40 -4.34 14.76
C GLY A 54 12.13 -2.85 14.58
N LEU A 55 12.58 -2.27 13.47
CA LEU A 55 12.26 -0.90 13.08
C LEU A 55 11.07 -0.91 12.12
N LEU A 56 9.90 -0.43 12.55
CA LEU A 56 8.74 -0.25 11.67
C LEU A 56 8.66 1.18 11.17
N LEU A 57 8.86 1.38 9.87
CA LEU A 57 8.65 2.66 9.22
C LEU A 57 7.20 2.77 8.75
N ARG A 58 6.42 3.65 9.38
CA ARG A 58 5.05 3.96 8.96
C ARG A 58 5.01 5.28 8.19
N PHE A 59 4.60 5.22 6.94
CA PHE A 59 4.38 6.40 6.10
C PHE A 59 2.90 6.59 5.82
N ARG A 60 2.34 7.64 6.42
CA ARG A 60 0.99 8.10 6.12
C ARG A 60 0.96 9.60 5.89
N LEU A 61 0.16 10.01 4.92
CA LEU A 61 -0.26 11.39 4.70
C LEU A 61 -1.20 11.94 5.80
N PHE A 62 -1.31 11.28 6.97
CA PHE A 62 -2.31 11.60 7.98
C PHE A 62 -1.77 11.59 9.41
N HIS A 63 -1.49 12.80 9.94
CA HIS A 63 -1.71 13.11 11.35
C HIS A 63 -1.92 14.62 11.57
N TRP A 64 -3.11 15.14 11.26
CA TRP A 64 -3.45 16.57 11.40
C TRP A 64 -3.30 17.14 12.84
N PHE A 65 -3.04 16.30 13.86
CA PHE A 65 -2.86 16.70 15.26
C PHE A 65 -1.47 16.43 15.89
N GLU A 66 -0.65 15.51 15.38
CA GLU A 66 0.75 15.33 15.82
C GLU A 66 1.74 16.06 14.90
N LEU A 67 1.31 16.37 13.66
CA LEU A 67 2.07 17.18 12.72
C LEU A 67 2.20 18.67 13.12
N LYS A 68 1.61 19.08 14.25
CA LYS A 68 1.72 20.46 14.76
C LYS A 68 3.07 20.80 15.40
N ARG A 69 4.01 19.85 15.49
CA ARG A 69 5.33 20.07 16.13
C ARG A 69 6.55 20.12 15.20
N SER A 70 6.41 19.87 13.90
CA SER A 70 7.55 19.94 12.98
C SER A 70 7.11 20.29 11.56
N ASN A 71 7.96 21.00 10.81
CA ASN A 71 7.70 21.47 9.44
C ASN A 71 7.53 20.28 8.46
N LEU A 72 6.34 19.70 8.41
CA LEU A 72 6.06 18.39 7.79
C LEU A 72 5.56 18.47 6.35
N ILE A 73 6.02 17.50 5.54
CA ILE A 73 5.71 17.20 4.13
C ILE A 73 4.85 18.27 3.42
N SER A 74 5.47 19.08 2.56
CA SER A 74 4.73 20.01 1.69
C SER A 74 3.92 19.23 0.66
N ILE A 75 2.59 19.26 0.81
CA ILE A 75 1.66 18.70 -0.17
C ILE A 75 1.36 19.79 -1.20
N HIS A 76 1.63 19.49 -2.46
CA HIS A 76 1.33 20.39 -3.56
C HIS A 76 -0.07 20.09 -4.10
N PHE A 77 -0.94 21.09 -4.03
CA PHE A 77 -2.26 21.06 -4.63
C PHE A 77 -2.24 21.90 -5.92
N LYS A 78 -2.74 21.34 -7.01
CA LYS A 78 -2.93 22.07 -8.27
C LYS A 78 -4.30 21.74 -8.85
N GLY A 79 -5.06 22.77 -9.22
CA GLY A 79 -6.44 22.67 -9.72
C GLY A 79 -7.45 23.30 -8.77
N THR A 80 -8.56 23.80 -9.34
CA THR A 80 -9.59 24.57 -8.60
C THR A 80 -10.94 23.85 -8.51
N SER A 81 -11.12 22.73 -9.22
CA SER A 81 -12.33 21.89 -9.17
C SER A 81 -12.04 20.52 -8.53
N GLU A 82 -13.04 19.97 -7.82
CA GLU A 82 -12.93 18.66 -7.16
C GLU A 82 -12.62 17.52 -8.14
N ASP A 83 -13.00 17.66 -9.41
CA ASP A 83 -12.80 16.64 -10.45
C ASP A 83 -11.38 16.62 -11.04
N GLY A 84 -10.58 17.67 -10.80
CA GLY A 84 -9.26 17.83 -11.39
C GLY A 84 -8.14 18.10 -10.38
N ILE A 85 -8.42 17.97 -9.07
CA ILE A 85 -7.42 18.27 -8.05
C ILE A 85 -6.23 17.31 -8.15
N ARG A 86 -5.04 17.87 -8.37
CA ARG A 86 -3.77 17.15 -8.31
C ARG A 86 -3.20 17.28 -6.93
N VAL A 87 -2.81 16.15 -6.36
CA VAL A 87 -2.28 16.07 -4.99
C VAL A 87 -0.97 15.32 -5.05
N GLU A 88 0.12 16.05 -4.93
CA GLU A 88 1.47 15.55 -5.16
C GLU A 88 2.40 15.83 -3.98
N ILE A 89 3.42 14.98 -3.78
CA ILE A 89 4.45 15.15 -2.74
C ILE A 89 5.82 15.26 -3.39
N ASP A 90 6.65 16.17 -2.90
CA ASP A 90 8.06 16.22 -3.27
C ASP A 90 8.81 14.97 -2.76
N PRO A 91 9.37 14.12 -3.65
CA PRO A 91 10.03 12.89 -3.26
C PRO A 91 11.30 13.13 -2.44
N GLU A 92 12.07 14.17 -2.76
CA GLU A 92 13.33 14.45 -2.05
C GLU A 92 13.07 15.00 -0.65
N LEU A 93 12.00 15.78 -0.47
CA LEU A 93 11.57 16.19 0.87
C LEU A 93 11.15 14.97 1.71
N LEU A 94 10.33 14.07 1.14
CA LEU A 94 9.90 12.85 1.84
C LEU A 94 11.08 11.95 2.20
N TRP A 95 12.04 11.80 1.29
CA TRP A 95 13.26 11.02 1.52
C TRP A 95 14.11 11.61 2.64
N LYS A 96 14.39 12.92 2.61
CA LYS A 96 15.19 13.59 3.64
C LYS A 96 14.55 13.47 5.02
N GLN A 97 13.23 13.63 5.11
CA GLN A 97 12.49 13.49 6.36
C GLN A 97 12.52 12.06 6.90
N LEU A 98 12.45 11.07 6.02
CA LEU A 98 12.62 9.68 6.43
C LEU A 98 14.00 9.44 7.06
N ILE A 99 15.06 9.79 6.34
CA ILE A 99 16.43 9.54 6.83
C ILE A 99 16.65 10.26 8.16
N ALA A 100 16.24 11.52 8.25
CA ALA A 100 16.32 12.29 9.50
C ALA A 100 15.57 11.62 10.66
N LEU A 101 14.36 11.09 10.43
CA LEU A 101 13.59 10.40 11.45
C LEU A 101 14.27 9.12 11.96
N VAL A 102 14.86 8.33 11.05
CA VAL A 102 15.57 7.09 11.44
C VAL A 102 16.84 7.41 12.21
N SER A 103 17.62 8.40 11.74
CA SER A 103 18.80 8.88 12.46
C SER A 103 18.44 9.39 13.86
N GLU A 104 17.39 10.21 13.98
CA GLU A 104 16.90 10.71 15.27
C GLU A 104 16.47 9.57 16.21
N LEU A 105 15.87 8.51 15.68
CA LEU A 105 15.50 7.31 16.46
C LEU A 105 16.72 6.54 16.96
N LEU A 106 17.74 6.35 16.12
CA LEU A 106 18.99 5.70 16.51
C LEU A 106 19.70 6.51 17.62
N ASP A 107 19.77 7.83 17.45
CA ASP A 107 20.38 8.73 18.43
C ASP A 107 19.62 8.73 19.77
N LYS A 108 18.28 8.80 19.74
CA LYS A 108 17.46 8.78 20.96
C LYS A 108 17.53 7.45 21.71
N THR A 109 17.61 6.35 20.98
CA THR A 109 17.70 5.02 21.59
C THR A 109 19.11 4.66 22.03
N GLN A 110 20.12 5.45 21.65
CA GLN A 110 21.54 5.19 21.89
C GLN A 110 21.94 3.79 21.40
N ARG A 111 21.37 3.39 20.26
CA ARG A 111 21.60 2.07 19.65
C ARG A 111 22.26 2.21 18.30
N ASP A 112 23.17 1.29 18.06
CA ASP A 112 23.79 1.10 16.76
C ASP A 112 22.81 0.43 15.80
N ALA A 113 22.83 0.82 14.53
CA ALA A 113 22.04 0.17 13.47
C ALA A 113 22.33 -1.34 13.35
N ARG A 114 23.53 -1.81 13.72
CA ARG A 114 23.89 -3.24 13.82
C ARG A 114 23.03 -4.02 14.80
N ALA A 115 22.42 -3.35 15.78
CA ALA A 115 21.52 -3.98 16.75
C ALA A 115 20.08 -4.16 16.22
N ILE A 116 19.76 -3.62 15.04
CA ILE A 116 18.44 -3.75 14.42
C ILE A 116 18.36 -5.11 13.72
N ALA A 117 17.43 -5.95 14.18
CA ALA A 117 17.22 -7.28 13.62
C ALA A 117 16.63 -7.22 12.20
N GLY A 118 15.78 -6.22 11.96
CA GLY A 118 15.18 -5.99 10.66
C GLY A 118 14.30 -4.74 10.63
N MET A 119 14.03 -4.28 9.42
CA MET A 119 13.17 -3.16 9.08
C MET A 119 11.92 -3.67 8.38
N GLY A 120 10.76 -3.22 8.85
CA GLY A 120 9.47 -3.37 8.19
C GLY A 120 9.05 -2.05 7.56
N ILE A 121 8.57 -2.09 6.31
CA ILE A 121 8.03 -0.92 5.62
C ILE A 121 6.51 -1.01 5.58
N SER A 122 5.84 0.05 6.02
CA SER A 122 4.38 0.17 5.97
C SER A 122 4.02 1.52 5.37
N CYS A 123 3.40 1.51 4.19
CA CYS A 123 3.18 2.75 3.45
C CYS A 123 1.74 2.92 2.97
N GLN A 124 1.35 4.19 2.79
CA GLN A 124 0.14 4.52 2.08
C GLN A 124 0.13 3.87 0.69
N ARG A 125 -0.95 3.15 0.40
CA ARG A 125 -1.16 2.52 -0.88
C ARG A 125 -1.54 3.54 -1.95
N ASN A 126 -1.42 3.16 -3.22
CA ASN A 126 -1.87 3.95 -4.37
C ASN A 126 -1.19 5.32 -4.54
N THR A 127 -0.08 5.58 -3.85
CA THR A 127 0.84 6.66 -4.21
C THR A 127 1.95 6.06 -5.06
N PHE A 128 2.23 6.64 -6.23
CA PHE A 128 3.23 6.11 -7.15
C PHE A 128 4.20 7.19 -7.65
N ILE A 129 5.32 6.72 -8.18
CA ILE A 129 6.35 7.54 -8.79
C ILE A 129 7.03 6.78 -9.92
N CYS A 130 7.58 7.52 -10.87
CA CYS A 130 8.47 7.00 -11.89
C CYS A 130 9.82 7.70 -11.83
N TRP A 131 10.88 6.98 -12.15
CA TRP A 131 12.25 7.48 -12.12
C TRP A 131 13.08 6.89 -13.27
N ASN A 132 14.21 7.51 -13.56
CA ASN A 132 15.18 6.98 -14.48
C ASN A 132 16.01 5.88 -13.80
N LYS A 133 16.02 4.66 -14.38
CA LYS A 133 16.75 3.50 -13.87
C LYS A 133 18.26 3.71 -13.71
N GLU A 134 18.85 4.59 -14.52
CA GLU A 134 20.31 4.76 -14.57
C GLU A 134 20.84 5.66 -13.45
N ASN A 135 20.13 6.74 -13.13
CA ASN A 135 20.59 7.72 -12.15
C ASN A 135 19.69 7.81 -10.90
N GLY A 136 18.54 7.14 -10.89
CA GLY A 136 17.60 7.16 -9.77
C GLY A 136 16.80 8.46 -9.62
N GLU A 137 16.90 9.38 -10.57
CA GLU A 137 16.21 10.68 -10.50
C GLU A 137 14.71 10.53 -10.78
N PRO A 138 13.83 11.04 -9.91
CA PRO A 138 12.40 11.07 -10.16
C PRO A 138 12.03 11.90 -11.39
N CYS A 139 11.16 11.36 -12.26
CA CYS A 139 10.65 12.09 -13.43
C CYS A 139 9.56 13.11 -13.08
N HIS A 140 8.94 12.95 -11.90
CA HIS A 140 7.86 13.79 -11.40
C HIS A 140 7.70 13.65 -9.87
N ARG A 141 6.88 14.52 -9.27
CA ARG A 141 6.48 14.39 -7.86
C ARG A 141 5.64 13.13 -7.61
N LEU A 142 5.67 12.58 -6.41
CA LEU A 142 4.83 11.45 -6.02
C LEU A 142 3.35 11.78 -6.25
N VAL A 143 2.66 11.03 -7.08
CA VAL A 143 1.23 11.20 -7.35
C VAL A 143 0.46 10.44 -6.29
N THR A 144 -0.22 11.16 -5.39
CA THR A 144 -0.82 10.57 -4.19
C THR A 144 -2.17 9.93 -4.48
N TRP A 145 -2.60 8.98 -3.65
CA TRP A 145 -3.92 8.34 -3.74
C TRP A 145 -5.13 9.31 -3.74
N LYS A 146 -4.97 10.56 -3.28
CA LYS A 146 -6.00 11.62 -3.35
C LYS A 146 -6.09 12.32 -4.70
N ASP A 147 -5.08 12.15 -5.54
CA ASP A 147 -5.00 12.79 -6.85
C ASP A 147 -6.16 12.33 -7.75
N CYS A 148 -6.85 13.30 -8.36
CA CYS A 148 -8.05 13.07 -9.16
C CYS A 148 -7.81 13.15 -10.68
N ARG A 149 -6.56 13.19 -11.15
CA ARG A 149 -6.25 13.36 -12.58
C ARG A 149 -6.90 12.31 -13.48
N ALA A 150 -7.18 11.11 -12.96
CA ALA A 150 -7.76 10.00 -13.71
C ALA A 150 -9.29 9.94 -13.67
N ARG A 151 -9.97 10.85 -12.95
CA ARG A 151 -11.41 10.75 -12.74
C ARG A 151 -12.19 10.74 -14.05
N GLU A 152 -11.89 11.67 -14.95
CA GLU A 152 -12.59 11.79 -16.23
C GLU A 152 -12.25 10.63 -17.18
N GLU A 153 -10.99 10.21 -17.26
CA GLU A 153 -10.61 9.06 -18.08
C GLU A 153 -11.23 7.75 -17.57
N CYS A 154 -11.27 7.52 -16.26
CA CYS A 154 -11.98 6.38 -15.67
C CYS A 154 -13.48 6.41 -16.04
N LYS A 155 -14.12 7.59 -16.03
CA LYS A 155 -15.52 7.75 -16.42
C LYS A 155 -15.73 7.43 -17.90
N LYS A 156 -14.84 7.86 -18.79
CA LYS A 156 -14.88 7.51 -20.22
C LYS A 156 -14.72 6.01 -20.44
N TRP A 157 -13.73 5.39 -19.82
CA TRP A 157 -13.49 3.95 -19.92
C TRP A 157 -14.68 3.14 -19.40
N ASN A 158 -15.25 3.54 -18.26
CA ASN A 158 -16.42 2.86 -17.69
C ASN A 158 -17.67 2.94 -18.59
N ASN A 159 -17.77 3.95 -19.45
CA ASN A 159 -18.86 4.09 -20.41
C ASN A 159 -18.55 3.48 -21.79
N SER A 160 -17.30 3.07 -22.02
CA SER A 160 -16.84 2.52 -23.30
C SER A 160 -17.51 1.19 -23.65
N TRP A 161 -17.64 0.91 -24.95
CA TRP A 161 -18.12 -0.38 -25.42
C TRP A 161 -17.16 -1.52 -25.04
N SER A 162 -15.84 -1.27 -25.06
CA SER A 162 -14.82 -2.25 -24.71
C SER A 162 -14.99 -2.78 -23.29
N LEU A 163 -15.23 -1.90 -22.30
CA LEU A 163 -15.46 -2.34 -20.92
C LEU A 163 -16.82 -3.03 -20.77
N LYS A 164 -17.87 -2.53 -21.42
CA LYS A 164 -19.19 -3.19 -21.42
C LYS A 164 -19.12 -4.59 -22.01
N ALA A 165 -18.34 -4.78 -23.08
CA ALA A 165 -18.10 -6.09 -23.69
C ALA A 165 -17.32 -7.02 -22.75
N LEU A 166 -16.26 -6.53 -22.10
CA LEU A 166 -15.51 -7.29 -21.08
C LEU A 166 -16.44 -7.78 -19.96
N ASN A 167 -17.28 -6.89 -19.44
CA ASN A 167 -18.22 -7.22 -18.36
C ASN A 167 -19.28 -8.23 -18.82
N LEU A 168 -19.75 -8.13 -20.07
CA LEU A 168 -20.69 -9.09 -20.66
C LEU A 168 -20.06 -10.47 -20.86
N VAL A 169 -18.82 -10.54 -21.35
CA VAL A 169 -18.06 -11.79 -21.45
C VAL A 169 -17.84 -12.38 -20.04
N GLY A 170 -17.47 -11.55 -19.07
CA GLY A 170 -17.35 -11.94 -17.67
C GLY A 170 -18.65 -12.50 -17.10
N TYR A 171 -19.79 -11.91 -17.44
CA TYR A 171 -21.12 -12.42 -17.08
C TYR A 171 -21.36 -13.84 -17.63
N PHE A 172 -21.17 -14.05 -18.93
CA PHE A 172 -21.38 -15.37 -19.55
C PHE A 172 -20.40 -16.41 -19.01
N LEU A 173 -19.11 -16.07 -18.89
CA LEU A 173 -18.11 -16.96 -18.34
C LEU A 173 -18.41 -17.30 -16.87
N HIS A 174 -18.87 -16.34 -16.07
CA HIS A 174 -19.27 -16.62 -14.69
C HIS A 174 -20.51 -17.54 -14.63
N LEU A 175 -21.48 -17.37 -15.52
CA LEU A 175 -22.65 -18.25 -15.59
C LEU A 175 -22.25 -19.71 -15.85
N LEU A 176 -21.29 -19.92 -16.75
CA LEU A 176 -20.79 -21.24 -17.14
C LEU A 176 -19.85 -21.85 -16.10
N THR A 177 -18.88 -21.07 -15.60
CA THR A 177 -17.78 -21.58 -14.76
C THR A 177 -18.01 -21.44 -13.27
N ARG A 178 -18.92 -20.54 -12.85
CA ARG A 178 -19.09 -20.08 -11.46
C ARG A 178 -17.81 -19.56 -10.81
N SER A 179 -16.80 -19.20 -11.60
CA SER A 179 -15.52 -18.70 -11.11
C SER A 179 -15.63 -17.31 -10.47
N ALA A 180 -14.99 -17.12 -9.32
CA ALA A 180 -14.87 -15.83 -8.63
C ALA A 180 -14.08 -14.80 -9.48
N ARG A 181 -13.10 -15.23 -10.26
CA ARG A 181 -12.35 -14.36 -11.18
C ARG A 181 -13.24 -13.84 -12.31
N CYS A 182 -14.08 -14.69 -12.88
CA CYS A 182 -15.06 -14.27 -13.89
C CYS A 182 -16.12 -13.34 -13.28
N MET A 183 -16.47 -13.53 -12.01
CA MET A 183 -17.32 -12.61 -11.27
C MET A 183 -16.65 -11.23 -11.13
N ALA A 184 -15.36 -11.18 -10.80
CA ALA A 184 -14.60 -9.93 -10.74
C ALA A 184 -14.63 -9.21 -12.11
N ALA A 185 -14.40 -9.94 -13.21
CA ALA A 185 -14.46 -9.40 -14.56
C ALA A 185 -15.85 -8.82 -14.91
N ARG A 186 -16.92 -9.48 -14.46
CA ARG A 186 -18.31 -9.02 -14.66
C ARG A 186 -18.59 -7.65 -14.05
N ILE A 187 -18.05 -7.38 -12.87
CA ILE A 187 -18.27 -6.13 -12.12
C ILE A 187 -17.12 -5.15 -12.24
N PHE A 188 -16.16 -5.44 -13.11
CA PHE A 188 -14.96 -4.64 -13.22
C PHE A 188 -15.34 -3.22 -13.65
N SER A 189 -14.81 -2.26 -12.91
CA SER A 189 -14.94 -0.85 -13.20
C SER A 189 -13.70 -0.14 -12.71
N PHE A 190 -13.30 0.89 -13.42
CA PHE A 190 -12.18 1.71 -13.04
C PHE A 190 -12.59 2.74 -12.01
N VAL A 191 -11.80 2.85 -10.97
CA VAL A 191 -11.92 3.90 -9.95
C VAL A 191 -10.70 4.78 -9.99
N ASN A 192 -10.88 6.09 -9.76
CA ASN A 192 -9.77 7.06 -9.78
C ASN A 192 -8.60 6.68 -8.85
N ALA A 193 -8.89 6.01 -7.74
CA ALA A 193 -7.86 5.56 -6.80
C ALA A 193 -6.86 4.56 -7.40
N MET A 194 -7.22 3.83 -8.46
CA MET A 194 -6.31 2.92 -9.14
C MET A 194 -5.12 3.69 -9.73
N VAL A 195 -3.93 3.11 -9.65
CA VAL A 195 -2.69 3.70 -10.19
C VAL A 195 -2.68 3.62 -11.72
N THR A 196 -3.27 2.57 -12.30
CA THR A 196 -3.30 2.32 -13.76
C THR A 196 -3.53 3.57 -14.61
N HIS A 197 -4.67 4.25 -14.43
CA HIS A 197 -5.01 5.42 -15.25
C HIS A 197 -4.23 6.67 -14.84
N ARG A 198 -3.92 6.83 -13.56
CA ARG A 198 -3.10 7.98 -13.11
C ARG A 198 -1.69 7.89 -13.66
N PHE A 199 -1.14 6.68 -13.78
CA PHE A 199 0.12 6.43 -14.48
C PHE A 199 0.01 6.77 -15.97
N LEU A 200 -0.99 6.25 -16.68
CA LEU A 200 -1.15 6.49 -18.12
C LEU A 200 -1.26 7.98 -18.46
N ILE A 201 -2.02 8.73 -17.67
CA ILE A 201 -2.15 10.19 -17.84
C ILE A 201 -0.82 10.89 -17.54
N THR A 202 -0.15 10.49 -16.46
CA THR A 202 1.16 11.09 -16.10
C THR A 202 2.21 10.81 -17.16
N LEU A 203 2.20 9.61 -17.77
CA LEU A 203 3.05 9.24 -18.90
C LEU A 203 2.72 10.06 -20.14
N ALA A 204 1.43 10.25 -20.47
CA ALA A 204 1.01 11.03 -21.64
C ALA A 204 1.40 12.53 -21.53
N GLU A 205 1.46 13.07 -20.30
CA GLU A 205 1.78 14.47 -20.04
C GLU A 205 3.28 14.75 -19.82
N ASN A 206 4.13 13.72 -19.67
CA ASN A 206 5.53 13.86 -19.30
C ASN A 206 6.46 13.32 -20.40
N GLU A 207 7.06 14.23 -21.16
CA GLU A 207 7.98 13.91 -22.27
C GLU A 207 9.18 13.08 -21.82
N GLU A 208 9.72 13.35 -20.63
CA GLU A 208 10.86 12.61 -20.08
C GLU A 208 10.48 11.16 -19.78
N MET A 209 9.28 10.92 -19.22
CA MET A 209 8.78 9.56 -19.03
C MET A 209 8.61 8.83 -20.36
N GLN A 210 8.08 9.49 -21.39
CA GLN A 210 7.91 8.90 -22.72
C GLN A 210 9.25 8.51 -23.33
N ARG A 211 10.23 9.41 -23.26
CA ARG A 211 11.60 9.19 -23.73
C ARG A 211 12.26 8.01 -23.01
N LEU A 212 12.20 7.98 -21.67
CA LEU A 212 12.76 6.89 -20.87
C LEU A 212 12.05 5.56 -21.13
N LEU A 213 10.73 5.58 -21.34
CA LEU A 213 9.95 4.39 -21.67
C LEU A 213 10.40 3.78 -23.00
N GLN A 214 10.56 4.60 -24.05
CA GLN A 214 11.06 4.17 -25.35
C GLN A 214 12.47 3.58 -25.26
N GLN A 215 13.29 4.08 -24.34
CA GLN A 215 14.65 3.58 -24.09
C GLN A 215 14.70 2.35 -23.17
N GLY A 216 13.57 1.90 -22.60
CA GLY A 216 13.53 0.83 -21.60
C GLY A 216 14.09 1.23 -20.22
N LYS A 217 14.36 2.53 -20.02
CA LYS A 217 15.01 3.12 -18.84
C LYS A 217 14.04 3.68 -17.81
N LEU A 218 12.73 3.68 -18.09
CA LEU A 218 11.72 4.10 -17.12
C LEU A 218 11.48 3.01 -16.07
N ALA A 219 11.65 3.36 -14.80
CA ALA A 219 11.18 2.56 -13.68
C ALA A 219 9.89 3.13 -13.10
N PHE A 220 9.08 2.25 -12.51
CA PHE A 220 7.82 2.57 -11.88
C PHE A 220 7.72 1.82 -10.55
N GLY A 221 7.06 2.44 -9.57
CA GLY A 221 6.79 1.80 -8.30
C GLY A 221 5.75 2.55 -7.49
N CYS A 222 5.08 1.81 -6.61
CA CYS A 222 4.38 2.43 -5.48
C CYS A 222 5.40 2.90 -4.43
N LEU A 223 4.91 3.56 -3.38
CA LEU A 223 5.78 4.16 -2.36
C LEU A 223 6.70 3.13 -1.69
N ASP A 224 6.23 1.91 -1.42
CA ASP A 224 7.05 0.78 -0.94
C ASP A 224 8.21 0.48 -1.87
N THR A 225 7.92 0.27 -3.16
CA THR A 225 8.93 -0.06 -4.18
C THR A 225 9.99 1.03 -4.26
N TRP A 226 9.58 2.29 -4.27
CA TRP A 226 10.51 3.42 -4.34
C TRP A 226 11.33 3.58 -3.06
N LEU A 227 10.75 3.35 -1.88
CA LEU A 227 11.49 3.38 -0.63
C LEU A 227 12.53 2.26 -0.55
N ILE A 228 12.17 1.03 -0.93
CA ILE A 228 13.11 -0.10 -0.99
C ILE A 228 14.25 0.19 -1.98
N TYR A 229 13.91 0.79 -3.14
CA TYR A 229 14.91 1.25 -4.12
C TYR A 229 15.88 2.26 -3.52
N LYS A 230 15.39 3.34 -2.91
CA LYS A 230 16.25 4.37 -2.32
C LYS A 230 17.07 3.84 -1.14
N LEU A 231 16.45 3.03 -0.27
CA LEU A 231 17.13 2.44 0.90
C LEU A 231 18.23 1.47 0.50
N SER A 232 18.04 0.69 -0.57
CA SER A 232 19.04 -0.26 -1.08
C SER A 232 20.11 0.38 -1.96
N GLY A 233 20.21 1.71 -2.02
CA GLY A 233 21.19 2.41 -2.85
C GLY A 233 20.91 2.29 -4.36
N GLY A 234 19.65 2.08 -4.75
CA GLY A 234 19.23 1.94 -6.14
C GLY A 234 19.33 0.53 -6.72
N ILE A 235 19.56 -0.48 -5.88
CA ILE A 235 19.83 -1.86 -6.34
C ILE A 235 18.53 -2.68 -6.46
N VAL A 236 17.63 -2.56 -5.48
CA VAL A 236 16.45 -3.42 -5.36
C VAL A 236 15.18 -2.60 -5.53
N TYR A 237 14.36 -2.91 -6.53
CA TYR A 237 13.01 -2.35 -6.67
C TYR A 237 12.02 -3.47 -6.92
N ILE A 238 11.25 -3.78 -5.88
CA ILE A 238 10.30 -4.88 -5.83
C ILE A 238 8.95 -4.35 -5.33
N SER A 239 7.87 -5.07 -5.64
CA SER A 239 6.54 -4.78 -5.11
C SER A 239 5.95 -6.04 -4.50
N GLU A 240 5.13 -5.89 -3.47
CA GLU A 240 4.48 -7.01 -2.79
C GLU A 240 2.95 -6.96 -2.95
N PRO A 241 2.24 -8.09 -2.78
CA PRO A 241 0.83 -8.22 -3.13
C PRO A 241 -0.10 -7.17 -2.52
N SER A 242 0.09 -6.77 -1.27
CA SER A 242 -0.84 -5.89 -0.56
C SER A 242 -0.80 -4.43 -1.05
N ASN A 243 0.36 -3.95 -1.50
CA ASN A 243 0.55 -2.68 -2.21
C ASN A 243 0.20 -2.81 -3.70
N ALA A 244 0.63 -3.89 -4.36
CA ALA A 244 0.39 -4.11 -5.79
C ALA A 244 -1.11 -4.22 -6.11
N SER A 245 -1.88 -4.83 -5.22
CA SER A 245 -3.27 -5.16 -5.46
C SER A 245 -4.24 -3.98 -5.51
N SER A 246 -3.93 -2.87 -4.84
CA SER A 246 -4.78 -1.68 -4.90
C SER A 246 -4.52 -0.82 -6.14
N THR A 247 -3.51 -1.15 -6.94
CA THR A 247 -3.10 -0.37 -8.12
C THR A 247 -4.03 -0.51 -9.33
N GLY A 248 -4.84 -1.58 -9.37
CA GLY A 248 -5.56 -2.00 -10.56
C GLY A 248 -4.69 -2.71 -11.61
N LEU A 249 -3.40 -2.92 -11.33
CA LEU A 249 -2.44 -3.59 -12.22
C LEU A 249 -2.25 -5.07 -11.90
N PHE A 250 -2.62 -5.50 -10.69
CA PHE A 250 -2.36 -6.83 -10.14
C PHE A 250 -3.62 -7.69 -10.17
N ASP A 251 -3.47 -8.97 -10.49
CA ASP A 251 -4.53 -9.96 -10.46
C ASP A 251 -4.36 -10.86 -9.21
N PRO A 252 -5.23 -10.71 -8.20
CA PRO A 252 -5.12 -11.46 -6.95
C PRO A 252 -5.49 -12.94 -7.09
N TYR A 253 -6.13 -13.36 -8.19
CA TYR A 253 -6.42 -14.78 -8.42
C TYR A 253 -5.21 -15.54 -8.97
N THR A 254 -4.30 -14.84 -9.65
CA THR A 254 -3.06 -15.43 -10.16
C THR A 254 -1.84 -15.06 -9.32
N MET A 255 -2.01 -14.20 -8.30
CA MET A 255 -0.93 -13.64 -7.48
C MET A 255 0.20 -13.04 -8.34
N ASN A 256 -0.18 -12.38 -9.43
CA ASN A 256 0.76 -11.84 -10.41
C ASN A 256 0.18 -10.57 -11.04
N TRP A 257 1.00 -9.83 -11.81
CA TRP A 257 0.51 -8.73 -12.63
C TRP A 257 -0.58 -9.22 -13.61
N GLY A 258 -1.64 -8.44 -13.76
CA GLY A 258 -2.78 -8.74 -14.61
C GLY A 258 -2.49 -8.51 -16.09
N TYR A 259 -1.45 -9.17 -16.64
CA TYR A 259 -0.91 -8.89 -17.98
C TYR A 259 -1.96 -8.81 -19.09
N SER A 260 -2.93 -9.73 -19.11
CA SER A 260 -4.01 -9.72 -20.12
C SER A 260 -4.86 -8.45 -20.06
N LEU A 261 -5.17 -8.00 -18.83
CA LEU A 261 -5.95 -6.79 -18.59
C LEU A 261 -5.10 -5.54 -18.92
N LEU A 262 -3.83 -5.54 -18.52
CA LEU A 262 -2.89 -4.46 -18.82
C LEU A 262 -2.67 -4.28 -20.32
N GLN A 263 -2.53 -5.37 -21.07
CA GLN A 263 -2.40 -5.35 -22.52
C GLN A 263 -3.67 -4.79 -23.19
N PHE A 264 -4.86 -5.15 -22.69
CA PHE A 264 -6.13 -4.63 -23.19
C PHE A 264 -6.25 -3.10 -23.06
N PHE A 265 -5.57 -2.50 -22.08
CA PHE A 265 -5.53 -1.04 -21.88
C PHE A 265 -4.23 -0.40 -22.38
N SER A 266 -3.41 -1.14 -23.14
CA SER A 266 -2.12 -0.67 -23.67
C SER A 266 -1.15 -0.16 -22.58
N PHE A 267 -1.21 -0.74 -21.38
CA PHE A 267 -0.29 -0.39 -20.30
C PHE A 267 1.11 -0.97 -20.57
N PRO A 268 2.19 -0.18 -20.45
CA PRO A 268 3.55 -0.66 -20.72
C PRO A 268 4.04 -1.58 -19.60
N THR A 269 3.86 -2.90 -19.75
CA THR A 269 4.19 -3.89 -18.71
C THR A 269 5.68 -3.99 -18.39
N SER A 270 6.55 -3.45 -19.24
CA SER A 270 8.01 -3.40 -19.05
C SER A 270 8.48 -2.52 -17.89
N VAL A 271 7.62 -1.64 -17.37
CA VAL A 271 7.94 -0.79 -16.21
C VAL A 271 7.66 -1.46 -14.87
N LEU A 272 6.92 -2.58 -14.87
CA LEU A 272 6.44 -3.22 -13.65
C LEU A 272 7.61 -3.81 -12.86
N PRO A 273 7.68 -3.57 -11.54
CA PRO A 273 8.71 -4.17 -10.69
C PRO A 273 8.48 -5.68 -10.52
N HIS A 274 9.52 -6.39 -10.11
CA HIS A 274 9.39 -7.79 -9.72
C HIS A 274 8.52 -7.93 -8.48
N LEU A 275 7.65 -8.93 -8.48
CA LEU A 275 6.82 -9.26 -7.32
C LEU A 275 7.63 -10.07 -6.29
N THR A 276 7.39 -9.81 -5.02
CA THR A 276 8.01 -10.50 -3.87
C THR A 276 6.95 -10.89 -2.84
N PHE A 277 7.35 -11.64 -1.81
CA PHE A 277 6.53 -11.86 -0.61
C PHE A 277 6.51 -10.62 0.28
N SER A 278 5.44 -10.45 1.07
CA SER A 278 5.32 -9.35 2.03
C SER A 278 6.27 -9.52 3.23
N ALA A 279 6.60 -10.76 3.61
CA ALA A 279 7.55 -11.10 4.69
C ALA A 279 8.09 -12.53 4.51
N GLY A 280 8.96 -12.98 5.42
CA GLY A 280 9.51 -14.34 5.45
C GLY A 280 10.73 -14.57 4.55
N VAL A 281 11.13 -13.54 3.79
CA VAL A 281 12.35 -13.52 2.98
C VAL A 281 13.09 -12.21 3.22
N ARG A 282 14.41 -12.20 2.97
CA ARG A 282 15.17 -10.95 2.94
C ARG A 282 14.81 -10.17 1.68
N LEU A 283 14.06 -9.07 1.84
CA LEU A 283 13.57 -8.25 0.73
C LEU A 283 14.68 -7.38 0.14
N ALA A 284 15.46 -6.74 1.01
CA ALA A 284 16.58 -5.88 0.63
C ALA A 284 17.51 -5.68 1.84
N VAL A 285 18.64 -5.02 1.61
CA VAL A 285 19.54 -4.54 2.66
C VAL A 285 19.76 -3.05 2.40
N THR A 286 19.68 -2.23 3.45
CA THR A 286 19.92 -0.80 3.30
C THR A 286 21.39 -0.53 3.01
N GLU A 287 21.66 0.55 2.29
CA GLU A 287 23.03 1.03 2.09
C GLU A 287 23.65 1.47 3.42
N GLU A 288 24.85 0.99 3.72
CA GLU A 288 25.54 1.22 4.99
C GLU A 288 25.68 2.71 5.33
N LYS A 289 25.98 3.54 4.33
CA LYS A 289 26.17 4.99 4.49
C LYS A 289 24.93 5.74 5.00
N LEU A 290 23.74 5.13 4.93
CA LEU A 290 22.50 5.75 5.40
C LEU A 290 22.42 5.77 6.93
N PHE A 291 22.87 4.70 7.59
CA PHE A 291 22.65 4.49 9.04
C PHE A 291 23.93 4.07 9.78
N GLY A 292 25.09 4.08 9.12
CA GLY A 292 26.37 3.62 9.68
C GLY A 292 26.53 2.10 9.72
N ALA A 293 25.47 1.35 9.41
CA ALA A 293 25.49 -0.10 9.24
C ALA A 293 24.35 -0.56 8.29
N PRO A 294 24.51 -1.68 7.58
CA PRO A 294 23.43 -2.26 6.78
C PRO A 294 22.31 -2.79 7.68
N ILE A 295 21.07 -2.43 7.38
CA ILE A 295 19.86 -2.95 8.03
C ILE A 295 19.11 -3.85 7.04
N VAL A 296 18.68 -5.01 7.48
CA VAL A 296 17.86 -5.91 6.65
C VAL A 296 16.45 -5.36 6.52
N ILE A 297 15.95 -5.18 5.31
CA ILE A 297 14.51 -4.97 5.05
C ILE A 297 13.86 -6.36 4.99
N ALA A 298 13.08 -6.69 6.01
CA ALA A 298 12.54 -8.04 6.24
C ALA A 298 11.05 -8.16 5.91
N ALA A 299 10.33 -7.03 5.88
CA ALA A 299 8.92 -7.01 5.57
C ALA A 299 8.51 -5.72 4.85
N THR A 300 7.51 -5.81 4.00
CA THR A 300 6.79 -4.65 3.46
C THR A 300 5.32 -4.99 3.27
N ALA A 301 4.44 -4.05 3.59
CA ALA A 301 3.01 -4.20 3.39
C ALA A 301 2.32 -2.83 3.28
N GLY A 302 1.14 -2.80 2.68
CA GLY A 302 0.25 -1.66 2.69
C GLY A 302 -0.16 -1.31 4.11
N ASP A 303 -0.37 -0.03 4.37
CA ASP A 303 -0.69 0.49 5.71
C ASP A 303 -1.94 -0.13 6.35
N GLN A 304 -2.99 -0.42 5.58
CA GLN A 304 -4.21 -1.05 6.07
C GLN A 304 -4.01 -2.53 6.38
N GLN A 305 -3.36 -3.28 5.49
CA GLN A 305 -3.04 -4.69 5.75
C GLN A 305 -2.04 -4.84 6.90
N SER A 306 -1.10 -3.91 7.03
CA SER A 306 -0.21 -3.82 8.19
C SER A 306 -0.99 -3.61 9.50
N ALA A 307 -2.05 -2.79 9.47
CA ALA A 307 -2.92 -2.57 10.64
C ALA A 307 -3.75 -3.81 10.97
N LEU A 308 -4.34 -4.46 9.95
CA LEU A 308 -5.06 -5.73 10.10
C LEU A 308 -4.15 -6.80 10.76
N PHE A 309 -2.93 -6.98 10.24
CA PHE A 309 -1.96 -7.91 10.80
C PHE A 309 -1.54 -7.55 12.24
N ALA A 310 -1.24 -6.27 12.50
CA ALA A 310 -0.80 -5.80 13.83
C ALA A 310 -1.90 -5.90 14.89
N CYS A 311 -3.17 -5.84 14.50
CA CYS A 311 -4.30 -6.06 15.39
C CYS A 311 -4.56 -7.55 15.71
N GLY A 312 -3.71 -8.44 15.24
CA GLY A 312 -3.85 -9.88 15.45
C GLY A 312 -4.97 -10.50 14.63
N CYS A 313 -5.43 -9.84 13.56
CA CYS A 313 -6.52 -10.31 12.70
C CYS A 313 -6.05 -11.41 11.72
N TRP A 314 -5.51 -12.49 12.27
CA TRP A 314 -4.83 -13.56 11.53
C TRP A 314 -5.78 -14.67 11.08
N MET A 315 -6.98 -14.73 11.67
CA MET A 315 -7.96 -15.77 11.35
C MET A 315 -8.95 -15.28 10.30
N GLU A 316 -9.44 -16.21 9.48
CA GLU A 316 -10.52 -15.92 8.54
C GLU A 316 -11.75 -15.37 9.29
N ASN A 317 -12.36 -14.33 8.72
CA ASN A 317 -13.42 -13.50 9.29
C ASN A 317 -13.01 -12.56 10.41
N ASP A 318 -11.73 -12.44 10.76
CA ASP A 318 -11.29 -11.34 11.62
C ASP A 318 -11.49 -10.01 10.89
N ILE A 319 -12.04 -9.04 11.61
CA ILE A 319 -12.39 -7.72 11.06
C ILE A 319 -11.63 -6.65 11.83
N VAL A 320 -11.05 -5.71 11.07
CA VAL A 320 -10.52 -4.47 11.62
C VAL A 320 -11.26 -3.29 11.04
N VAL A 321 -11.62 -2.34 11.91
CA VAL A 321 -12.14 -1.05 11.49
C VAL A 321 -11.15 0.03 11.87
N SER A 322 -10.63 0.69 10.84
CA SER A 322 -9.65 1.77 10.93
C SER A 322 -10.36 3.12 10.78
N LEU A 323 -10.50 3.85 11.89
CA LEU A 323 -11.14 5.17 11.92
C LEU A 323 -10.09 6.28 11.96
N GLY A 324 -9.98 7.02 10.84
CA GLY A 324 -9.18 8.22 10.68
C GLY A 324 -9.94 9.27 9.85
N THR A 325 -9.24 10.06 9.03
CA THR A 325 -9.90 11.01 8.09
C THR A 325 -10.72 10.29 7.01
N GLY A 326 -10.39 9.03 6.71
CA GLY A 326 -11.27 8.06 6.05
C GLY A 326 -11.57 6.91 7.00
N SER A 327 -12.66 6.17 6.74
CA SER A 327 -13.00 4.95 7.47
C SER A 327 -12.79 3.75 6.56
N PHE A 328 -12.02 2.77 7.03
CA PHE A 328 -11.76 1.53 6.31
C PHE A 328 -12.19 0.35 7.16
N VAL A 329 -12.87 -0.60 6.52
CA VAL A 329 -13.20 -1.89 7.10
C VAL A 329 -12.45 -2.91 6.28
N ASP A 330 -11.54 -3.65 6.90
CA ASP A 330 -10.80 -4.74 6.28
C ASP A 330 -11.21 -6.04 6.95
N ILE A 331 -11.44 -7.08 6.14
CA ILE A 331 -11.87 -8.41 6.58
C ILE A 331 -10.84 -9.40 6.08
N ASN A 332 -10.32 -10.24 6.96
CA ASN A 332 -9.50 -11.39 6.56
C ASN A 332 -10.42 -12.45 5.93
N THR A 333 -10.15 -12.84 4.69
CA THR A 333 -10.98 -13.82 3.96
C THR A 333 -10.28 -15.17 3.73
N GLY A 334 -9.30 -15.50 4.58
CA GLY A 334 -8.60 -16.78 4.52
C GLY A 334 -7.70 -16.87 3.30
N GLY A 335 -7.64 -18.02 2.62
CA GLY A 335 -6.73 -18.26 1.49
C GLY A 335 -7.32 -18.04 0.10
N SER A 336 -8.53 -17.47 -0.04
CA SER A 336 -9.25 -17.46 -1.33
C SER A 336 -10.01 -16.19 -1.67
N PRO A 337 -9.77 -15.61 -2.87
CA PRO A 337 -10.63 -14.77 -3.71
C PRO A 337 -12.07 -14.46 -3.35
N HIS A 338 -12.44 -13.34 -2.71
CA HIS A 338 -13.85 -12.95 -2.57
C HIS A 338 -14.21 -11.71 -3.41
N SER A 339 -15.01 -11.91 -4.47
CA SER A 339 -15.65 -10.82 -5.22
C SER A 339 -17.08 -10.59 -4.76
N SER A 340 -17.46 -9.32 -4.55
CA SER A 340 -18.80 -8.95 -4.12
C SER A 340 -19.49 -8.01 -5.10
N LEU A 341 -20.75 -8.31 -5.42
CA LEU A 341 -21.62 -7.46 -6.23
C LEU A 341 -22.08 -6.18 -5.51
N LYS A 342 -21.96 -6.13 -4.18
CA LYS A 342 -22.58 -5.10 -3.33
C LYS A 342 -21.66 -3.90 -3.05
N GLY A 343 -20.67 -3.67 -3.90
CA GLY A 343 -19.82 -2.46 -3.83
C GLY A 343 -18.69 -2.51 -2.81
N THR A 344 -18.36 -3.68 -2.27
CA THR A 344 -17.10 -3.85 -1.54
C THR A 344 -15.96 -3.94 -2.55
N SER A 345 -15.08 -2.93 -2.55
CA SER A 345 -13.81 -2.97 -3.29
C SER A 345 -13.09 -4.26 -2.98
N LEU A 346 -12.59 -4.94 -4.01
CA LEU A 346 -11.86 -6.21 -3.91
C LEU A 346 -10.83 -6.14 -2.76
N TYR A 347 -11.03 -6.94 -1.70
CA TYR A 347 -10.14 -6.99 -0.55
C TYR A 347 -9.06 -8.06 -0.78
N ILE A 348 -7.81 -7.74 -0.43
CA ILE A 348 -6.66 -8.61 -0.65
C ILE A 348 -6.15 -9.20 0.66
N TYR A 349 -5.86 -10.49 0.53
CA TYR A 349 -5.22 -11.46 1.40
C TYR A 349 -3.99 -10.92 2.13
N ILE A 350 -3.88 -11.29 3.40
CA ILE A 350 -2.63 -11.27 4.18
C ILE A 350 -1.90 -12.59 3.91
#